data_AF-R5IDF7-F1
#
_entry.id   AF-R5IDF7-F1
#
_cell.length_a   1.000
_cell.length_b   1.000
_cell.length_c   1.000
_cell.angle_alpha   90.00
_cell.angle_beta   90.00
_cell.angle_gamma   90.00
#
_symmetry.space_group_name_H-M   'P 1'
#
loop_
_entity.id
_entity.type
_entity.pdbx_description
1 polymer ?
#
loop_
_entity_poly.entity_id
_entity_poly.type
_entity_poly.pdbx_seq_one_letter_code
_entity_poly.pdbx_strand_id
1 'polypeptide(L)'
;MKRILTIWAALGAIYVALEVVFRGHSHPAMLIVGGLCGVLVGAINQAPRFYNAPVIVQAVIGAVIVLAVEFVAGCVLNLWLGLGVWDYSNQPGNVLGQICPAFGLLWFLIMPLAIWAEDTARWLIWAYDRAVYGKSGKPPDIKPYSLKSVYGDFLRWR
;
A
#
# COMPACT_ATOMS: atom_id res chain seq x y z
N MET A 1 12.99 -10.29 -7.92
CA MET A 1 11.68 -10.51 -8.59
C MET A 1 10.73 -11.38 -7.79
N LYS A 2 11.05 -12.65 -7.47
CA LYS A 2 10.11 -13.56 -6.77
C LYS A 2 9.48 -12.95 -5.49
N ARG A 3 10.29 -12.37 -4.60
CA ARG A 3 9.80 -11.74 -3.36
C ARG A 3 8.85 -10.55 -3.59
N ILE A 4 9.15 -9.71 -4.59
CA ILE A 4 8.32 -8.55 -4.90
C ILE A 4 6.94 -9.00 -5.42
N LEU A 5 6.92 -10.03 -6.27
CA LEU A 5 5.67 -10.63 -6.76
C LEU A 5 4.86 -11.26 -5.61
N THR A 6 5.52 -11.93 -4.66
CA THR A 6 4.85 -12.46 -3.47
C THR A 6 4.24 -11.34 -2.62
N ILE A 7 4.97 -10.24 -2.38
CA ILE A 7 4.46 -9.08 -1.65
C ILE A 7 3.27 -8.46 -2.39
N TRP A 8 3.41 -8.25 -3.71
CA TRP A 8 2.35 -7.73 -4.57
C TRP A 8 1.07 -8.56 -4.47
N ALA A 9 1.18 -9.88 -4.64
CA ALA A 9 0.04 -10.78 -4.59
C ALA A 9 -0.57 -10.85 -3.18
N ALA A 10 0.25 -10.90 -2.13
CA ALA A 10 -0.23 -10.97 -0.75
C ALA A 10 -0.95 -9.68 -0.33
N LEU A 11 -0.35 -8.51 -0.54
CA LEU A 11 -0.94 -7.23 -0.18
C LEU A 11 -2.18 -6.93 -1.04
N GLY A 12 -2.14 -7.25 -2.34
CA GLY A 12 -3.31 -7.16 -3.22
C GLY A 12 -4.45 -8.07 -2.74
N ALA A 13 -4.16 -9.31 -2.35
CA ALA A 13 -5.19 -10.24 -1.86
C ALA A 13 -5.78 -9.78 -0.53
N ILE A 14 -4.95 -9.26 0.39
CA ILE A 14 -5.41 -8.67 1.65
C ILE A 14 -6.31 -7.47 1.37
N TYR A 15 -5.93 -6.60 0.44
CA TYR A 15 -6.75 -5.46 0.04
C TYR A 15 -8.13 -5.92 -0.47
N VAL A 16 -8.15 -6.86 -1.42
CA VAL A 16 -9.40 -7.40 -1.98
C VAL A 16 -10.25 -8.04 -0.89
N ALA A 17 -9.65 -8.79 0.04
CA ALA A 17 -10.38 -9.40 1.15
C ALA A 17 -11.01 -8.35 2.07
N LEU A 18 -10.26 -7.29 2.43
CA LEU A 18 -10.78 -6.18 3.21
C LEU A 18 -11.93 -5.49 2.46
N GLU A 19 -11.75 -5.22 1.18
CA GLU A 19 -12.77 -4.58 0.34
C GLU A 19 -14.04 -5.44 0.25
N VAL A 20 -13.94 -6.75 0.09
CA VAL A 20 -15.09 -7.66 0.11
C VAL A 20 -15.77 -7.65 1.47
N VAL A 21 -15.02 -7.60 2.58
CA VAL A 21 -15.60 -7.54 3.93
C VAL A 21 -16.35 -6.22 4.18
N PHE A 22 -15.80 -5.09 3.73
CA PHE A 22 -16.41 -3.77 3.96
C PHE A 22 -17.49 -3.37 2.94
N ARG A 23 -17.33 -3.77 1.68
CA ARG A 23 -18.18 -3.36 0.54
C ARG A 23 -19.06 -4.50 0.01
N GLY A 24 -18.80 -5.75 0.39
CA GLY A 24 -19.54 -6.93 -0.06
C GLY A 24 -19.09 -7.48 -1.43
N HIS A 25 -18.26 -6.74 -2.17
CA HIS A 25 -17.71 -7.17 -3.46
C HIS A 25 -16.39 -6.41 -3.78
N SER A 26 -15.59 -6.97 -4.68
CA SER A 26 -14.38 -6.36 -5.20
C SER A 26 -14.23 -6.69 -6.69
N HIS A 27 -13.67 -5.76 -7.47
CA HIS A 27 -13.41 -5.99 -8.88
C HIS A 27 -12.01 -6.61 -9.04
N PRO A 28 -11.78 -7.58 -9.95
CA PRO A 28 -10.48 -8.23 -10.10
C PRO A 28 -9.31 -7.25 -10.34
N ALA A 29 -9.59 -6.12 -11.00
CA ALA A 29 -8.61 -5.06 -11.21
C ALA A 29 -8.04 -4.47 -9.90
N MET A 30 -8.80 -4.53 -8.79
CA MET A 30 -8.37 -4.03 -7.48
C MET A 30 -7.24 -4.87 -6.88
N LEU A 31 -7.13 -6.15 -7.26
CA LEU A 31 -5.96 -6.97 -6.91
C LEU A 31 -4.67 -6.36 -7.49
N ILE A 32 -4.75 -5.92 -8.75
CA ILE A 32 -3.62 -5.36 -9.49
C ILE A 32 -3.24 -4.00 -8.91
N VAL A 33 -4.24 -3.13 -8.74
CA VAL A 33 -4.08 -1.77 -8.20
C VAL A 33 -3.58 -1.81 -6.76
N GLY A 34 -4.24 -2.57 -5.88
CA GLY A 34 -3.88 -2.70 -4.47
C GLY A 34 -2.49 -3.30 -4.28
N GLY A 35 -2.16 -4.36 -5.03
CA GLY A 35 -0.81 -4.92 -5.01
C GLY A 35 0.26 -3.93 -5.48
N LEU A 36 -0.03 -3.16 -6.55
CA LEU A 36 0.89 -2.16 -7.08
C LEU A 36 1.16 -1.05 -6.04
N CYS A 37 0.10 -0.54 -5.41
CA CYS A 37 0.20 0.41 -4.29
C CYS A 37 1.09 -0.14 -3.17
N GLY A 38 0.85 -1.37 -2.72
CA GLY A 38 1.65 -2.01 -1.67
C GLY A 38 3.15 -2.10 -2.02
N VAL A 39 3.48 -2.48 -3.25
CA VAL A 39 4.88 -2.55 -3.72
C VAL A 39 5.52 -1.17 -3.82
N LEU A 40 4.82 -0.18 -4.36
CA LEU A 40 5.37 1.17 -4.54
C LEU A 40 5.60 1.88 -3.20
N VAL A 41 4.65 1.77 -2.28
CA VAL A 41 4.78 2.29 -0.92
C VAL A 41 5.96 1.60 -0.22
N GLY A 42 6.04 0.27 -0.28
CA GLY A 42 7.17 -0.47 0.26
C GLY A 42 8.51 -0.07 -0.34
N ALA A 43 8.58 0.12 -1.67
CA ALA A 43 9.81 0.53 -2.34
C ALA A 43 10.31 1.89 -1.85
N ILE A 44 9.41 2.83 -1.59
CA ILE A 44 9.76 4.17 -1.12
C ILE A 44 10.16 4.16 0.35
N ASN A 45 9.46 3.40 1.20
CA ASN A 45 9.83 3.28 2.61
C ASN A 45 11.22 2.66 2.81
N GLN A 46 11.67 1.83 1.86
CA GLN A 46 12.98 1.19 1.91
C GLN A 46 14.10 2.02 1.29
N ALA A 47 13.77 3.16 0.69
CA ALA A 47 14.80 4.04 0.16
C ALA A 47 15.65 4.63 1.31
N PRO A 48 16.99 4.64 1.21
CA PRO A 48 17.88 5.15 2.27
C PRO A 48 17.62 6.59 2.72
N ARG A 49 16.96 7.40 1.88
CA ARG A 49 16.57 8.78 2.22
C ARG A 49 15.26 8.87 3.00
N PHE A 50 14.37 7.88 2.85
CA PHE A 50 13.01 7.91 3.39
C PHE A 50 12.83 6.99 4.59
N TYR A 51 13.67 5.97 4.77
CA TYR A 51 13.51 5.03 5.88
C TYR A 51 13.66 5.68 7.27
N ASN A 52 14.54 6.69 7.40
CA ASN A 52 14.69 7.46 8.65
C ASN A 52 13.65 8.56 8.80
N ALA A 53 12.91 8.89 7.73
CA ALA A 53 11.95 9.96 7.77
C ALA A 53 10.81 9.63 8.75
N PRO A 54 10.22 10.64 9.42
CA PRO A 54 9.09 10.43 10.30
C PRO A 54 7.94 9.72 9.58
N VAL A 55 7.18 8.90 10.31
CA VAL A 55 6.07 8.13 9.72
C VAL A 55 5.05 9.05 9.05
N ILE A 56 4.85 10.28 9.54
CA ILE A 56 4.01 11.28 8.87
C ILE A 56 4.48 11.61 7.44
N VAL A 57 5.79 11.71 7.19
CA VAL A 57 6.34 12.00 5.86
C VAL A 57 6.14 10.80 4.95
N GLN A 58 6.41 9.60 5.46
CA GLN A 58 6.13 8.35 4.76
C GLN A 58 4.63 8.23 4.46
N ALA A 59 3.77 8.65 5.38
CA ALA A 59 2.32 8.61 5.26
C ALA A 59 1.80 9.55 4.17
N VAL A 60 2.28 10.79 4.13
CA VAL A 60 1.92 11.77 3.09
C VAL A 60 2.35 11.28 1.71
N ILE A 61 3.60 10.85 1.57
CA ILE A 61 4.13 10.39 0.28
C ILE A 61 3.40 9.12 -0.16
N GLY A 62 3.18 8.18 0.75
CA GLY A 62 2.39 6.98 0.52
C GLY A 62 0.99 7.30 0.00
N ALA A 63 0.29 8.24 0.64
CA ALA A 63 -1.05 8.64 0.23
C ALA A 63 -1.07 9.28 -1.17
N VAL A 64 -0.07 10.11 -1.49
CA VAL A 64 0.09 10.71 -2.82
C VAL A 64 0.33 9.64 -3.89
N ILE A 65 1.15 8.62 -3.60
CA ILE A 65 1.38 7.50 -4.53
C ILE A 65 0.09 6.73 -4.77
N VAL A 66 -0.65 6.40 -3.72
CA VAL A 66 -1.92 5.69 -3.85
C VAL A 66 -2.89 6.49 -4.70
N LEU A 67 -3.06 7.79 -4.43
CA LEU A 67 -3.92 8.66 -5.24
C LEU A 67 -3.46 8.75 -6.70
N ALA A 68 -2.16 8.81 -6.97
CA ALA A 68 -1.64 8.83 -8.34
C ALA A 68 -1.95 7.51 -9.07
N VAL A 69 -1.77 6.38 -8.41
CA VAL A 69 -2.07 5.05 -8.97
C VAL A 69 -3.57 4.89 -9.18
N GLU A 70 -4.40 5.28 -8.21
CA GLU A 70 -5.86 5.26 -8.32
C GLU A 70 -6.34 6.15 -9.47
N PHE A 71 -5.79 7.36 -9.61
CA PHE A 71 -6.17 8.25 -10.70
C PHE A 71 -5.88 7.65 -12.08
N VAL A 72 -4.66 7.12 -12.27
CA VAL A 72 -4.26 6.48 -13.54
C VAL A 72 -5.10 5.24 -13.80
N ALA A 73 -5.28 4.39 -12.78
CA ALA A 73 -6.10 3.18 -12.88
C ALA A 73 -7.56 3.53 -13.20
N GLY A 74 -8.12 4.57 -12.57
CA GLY A 74 -9.46 5.06 -12.83
C GLY A 74 -9.62 5.60 -14.24
N CYS A 75 -8.62 6.33 -14.75
CA CYS A 75 -8.63 6.78 -16.15
C CYS A 75 -8.67 5.60 -17.13
N VAL A 76 -7.90 4.54 -16.87
CA VAL A 76 -7.88 3.35 -17.74
C VAL A 76 -9.16 2.53 -17.58
N LEU A 77 -9.51 2.17 -16.35
CA LEU A 77 -10.59 1.23 -16.06
C LEU A 77 -11.97 1.86 -16.23
N ASN A 78 -12.17 3.09 -15.75
CA ASN A 78 -13.48 3.73 -15.71
C ASN A 78 -13.70 4.63 -16.93
N LEU A 79 -12.74 5.49 -17.29
CA LEU A 79 -12.94 6.43 -18.40
C LEU A 79 -12.71 5.79 -19.77
N TRP A 80 -11.64 4.99 -19.92
CA TRP A 80 -11.32 4.38 -21.21
C TRP A 80 -12.10 3.08 -21.45
N LEU A 81 -12.09 2.16 -20.48
CA LEU A 81 -12.75 0.85 -20.62
C LEU A 81 -14.22 0.83 -20.18
N GLY A 82 -14.71 1.88 -19.51
CA GLY A 82 -16.11 1.99 -19.10
C GLY A 82 -16.54 0.97 -18.03
N LEU A 83 -15.60 0.41 -17.26
CA LEU A 83 -15.89 -0.69 -16.33
C LEU A 83 -16.61 -0.26 -15.05
N GLY A 84 -16.61 1.03 -14.72
CA GLY A 84 -17.33 1.58 -13.56
C GLY A 84 -16.92 0.92 -12.23
N VAL A 85 -15.64 0.65 -12.03
CA VAL A 85 -15.09 -0.05 -10.86
C VAL A 85 -15.35 0.72 -9.56
N TRP A 86 -15.27 2.05 -9.62
CA TRP A 86 -15.69 2.98 -8.58
C TRP A 86 -16.08 4.33 -9.20
N ASP A 87 -16.83 5.14 -8.45
CA ASP A 87 -17.23 6.48 -8.87
C ASP A 87 -17.24 7.44 -7.67
N TYR A 88 -16.38 8.46 -7.74
CA TYR A 88 -16.27 9.54 -6.75
C TYR A 88 -16.80 10.88 -7.27
N SER A 89 -17.56 10.90 -8.37
CA SER A 89 -18.09 12.12 -8.98
C SER A 89 -18.99 12.92 -8.02
N ASN A 90 -19.63 12.24 -7.07
CA ASN A 90 -20.47 12.86 -6.04
C ASN A 90 -19.69 13.36 -4.81
N GLN A 91 -18.36 13.20 -4.78
CA GLN A 91 -17.53 13.62 -3.65
C GLN A 91 -16.97 15.03 -3.88
N PRO A 92 -16.93 15.88 -2.83
CA PRO A 92 -16.42 17.25 -2.96
C PRO A 92 -14.93 17.24 -3.31
N GLY A 93 -14.54 18.07 -4.27
CA GLY A 93 -13.15 18.20 -4.72
C GLY A 93 -12.61 16.99 -5.49
N ASN A 94 -13.49 16.12 -6.00
CA ASN A 94 -13.07 15.00 -6.83
C ASN A 94 -12.37 15.47 -8.12
N VAL A 95 -11.49 14.62 -8.66
CA VAL A 95 -10.84 14.81 -9.95
C VAL A 95 -11.31 13.71 -10.90
N LEU A 96 -12.07 14.10 -11.93
CA LEU A 96 -12.67 13.20 -12.94
C LEU A 96 -13.49 12.04 -12.34
N GLY A 97 -14.01 12.19 -11.13
CA GLY A 97 -14.67 11.11 -10.39
C GLY A 97 -13.76 9.93 -10.01
N GLN A 98 -12.43 10.03 -10.19
CA GLN A 98 -11.50 8.91 -9.96
C GLN A 98 -10.80 8.98 -8.61
N ILE A 99 -10.49 10.19 -8.14
CA ILE A 99 -9.90 10.42 -6.82
C ILE A 99 -10.61 11.58 -6.12
N CYS A 100 -10.56 11.63 -4.80
CA CYS A 100 -11.02 12.81 -4.05
C CYS A 100 -10.19 13.03 -2.76
N PRO A 101 -10.22 14.24 -2.18
CA PRO A 101 -9.49 14.56 -0.96
C PRO A 101 -9.88 13.70 0.24
N ALA A 102 -11.16 13.28 0.35
CA ALA A 102 -11.62 12.44 1.44
C ALA A 102 -10.94 11.07 1.44
N PHE A 103 -10.81 10.43 0.27
CA PHE A 103 -10.05 9.18 0.15
C PHE A 103 -8.54 9.41 0.29
N GLY A 104 -8.02 10.55 -0.16
CA GLY A 104 -6.64 10.94 0.14
C GLY A 104 -6.32 10.99 1.62
N LEU A 105 -7.22 11.57 2.42
CA LEU A 105 -7.09 11.60 3.88
C LEU A 105 -7.23 10.19 4.48
N LEU A 106 -8.16 9.37 3.97
CA LEU A 106 -8.29 7.98 4.38
C LEU A 106 -6.98 7.20 4.15
N TRP A 107 -6.38 7.35 2.98
CA TRP A 107 -5.10 6.71 2.65
C TRP A 107 -3.98 7.18 3.57
N PHE A 108 -3.92 8.49 3.86
CA PHE A 108 -2.97 9.03 4.81
C PHE A 108 -3.12 8.42 6.21
N LEU A 109 -4.36 8.27 6.72
CA LEU A 109 -4.63 7.70 8.04
C LEU A 109 -4.32 6.20 8.11
N ILE A 110 -4.55 5.46 7.02
CA ILE A 110 -4.25 4.02 6.93
C ILE A 110 -2.76 3.77 6.65
N MET A 111 -2.02 4.74 6.12
CA MET A 111 -0.65 4.54 5.67
C MET A 111 0.31 4.00 6.74
N PRO A 112 0.28 4.43 8.02
CA PRO A 112 1.08 3.79 9.07
C PRO A 112 0.85 2.28 9.15
N LEU A 113 -0.39 1.82 9.04
CA LEU A 113 -0.72 0.40 9.01
C LEU A 113 -0.20 -0.28 7.74
N ALA A 114 -0.28 0.37 6.59
CA ALA A 114 0.25 -0.15 5.33
C ALA A 114 1.78 -0.30 5.35
N ILE A 115 2.49 0.70 5.91
CA ILE A 115 3.95 0.65 6.13
C ILE A 115 4.30 -0.55 7.01
N TRP A 116 3.60 -0.69 8.15
CA TRP A 116 3.77 -1.82 9.05
C TRP A 116 3.51 -3.17 8.37
N ALA A 117 2.44 -3.28 7.59
CA ALA A 117 2.07 -4.50 6.89
C ALA A 117 3.12 -4.91 5.85
N GLU A 118 3.69 -3.95 5.12
CA GLU A 118 4.74 -4.19 4.13
C GLU A 118 6.04 -4.67 4.78
N ASP A 119 6.51 -3.97 5.82
CA ASP A 119 7.69 -4.36 6.59
C ASP A 119 7.53 -5.78 7.16
N THR A 120 6.35 -6.06 7.71
CA THR A 120 6.02 -7.37 8.29
C THR A 120 5.99 -8.45 7.22
N ALA A 121 5.35 -8.21 6.07
CA ALA A 121 5.33 -9.15 4.95
C ALA A 121 6.74 -9.51 4.48
N ARG A 122 7.64 -8.53 4.41
CA ARG A 122 9.03 -8.75 3.98
C ARG A 122 9.81 -9.61 4.96
N TRP A 123 9.65 -9.36 6.26
CA TRP A 123 10.27 -10.18 7.30
C TRP A 123 9.72 -11.60 7.33
N LEU A 124 8.40 -11.77 7.19
CA LEU A 124 7.75 -13.08 7.12
C LEU A 124 8.24 -13.90 5.94
N ILE A 125 8.32 -13.29 4.74
CA ILE A 125 8.83 -13.97 3.54
C ILE A 125 10.29 -14.38 3.74
N TRP A 126 11.14 -13.52 4.30
CA TRP A 126 12.52 -13.87 4.58
C TRP A 126 12.66 -15.00 5.60
N ALA A 127 11.87 -14.96 6.68
CA ALA A 127 11.87 -15.97 7.73
C ALA A 127 11.38 -17.32 7.20
N TYR A 128 10.33 -17.31 6.37
CA TYR A 128 9.82 -18.50 5.68
C TYR A 128 10.87 -19.10 4.75
N ASP A 129 11.48 -18.28 3.88
CA ASP A 129 12.55 -18.73 2.97
C ASP A 129 13.69 -19.40 3.75
N ARG A 130 14.04 -18.83 4.92
CA ARG A 130 15.11 -19.35 5.78
C ARG A 130 14.73 -20.68 6.41
N ALA A 131 13.50 -20.80 6.93
CA ALA A 131 13.02 -21.98 7.61
C ALA A 131 12.84 -23.17 6.66
N VAL A 132 12.32 -22.92 5.45
CA VAL A 132 11.98 -23.99 4.49
C VAL A 132 13.17 -24.38 3.62
N TYR A 133 13.94 -23.40 3.12
CA TYR A 133 14.99 -23.65 2.13
C TYR A 133 16.40 -23.57 2.72
N GLY A 134 16.55 -23.21 4.00
CA GLY A 134 17.85 -23.03 4.66
C GLY A 134 18.69 -21.86 4.11
N LYS A 135 18.17 -21.11 3.12
CA LYS A 135 18.83 -20.00 2.43
C LYS A 135 17.82 -18.90 2.16
N SER A 136 18.02 -17.72 2.73
CA SER A 136 17.13 -16.57 2.51
C SER A 136 17.85 -15.30 2.05
N GLY A 137 19.08 -15.42 1.55
CA GLY A 137 19.89 -14.25 1.20
C GLY A 137 20.07 -13.30 2.40
N LYS A 138 20.32 -12.02 2.12
CA LYS A 138 20.44 -11.00 3.18
C LYS A 138 19.08 -10.78 3.88
N PRO A 139 19.06 -10.60 5.22
CA PRO A 139 17.87 -10.17 5.94
C PRO A 139 17.41 -8.79 5.44
N PRO A 140 16.12 -8.46 5.62
CA PRO A 140 15.66 -7.10 5.41
C PRO A 140 16.46 -6.14 6.32
N ASP A 141 16.98 -5.06 5.74
CA ASP A 141 17.83 -4.11 6.46
C ASP A 141 17.07 -3.32 7.54
N ILE A 142 15.75 -3.20 7.36
CA ILE A 142 14.87 -2.38 8.20
C ILE A 142 14.15 -3.28 9.21
N LYS A 143 14.25 -2.96 10.49
CA LYS A 143 13.44 -3.63 11.53
C LYS A 143 11.96 -3.25 11.34
N PRO A 144 11.02 -4.20 11.46
CA PRO A 144 9.61 -3.87 11.32
C PRO A 144 9.19 -2.94 12.45
N TYR A 145 8.32 -1.97 12.16
CA TYR A 145 7.64 -1.25 13.22
C TYR A 145 6.82 -2.24 14.07
N SER A 146 6.66 -1.95 15.35
CA SER A 146 5.52 -2.46 16.12
C SER A 146 4.30 -1.59 15.86
N LEU A 147 3.09 -2.13 16.07
CA LEU A 147 1.87 -1.32 16.00
C LEU A 147 1.91 -0.13 16.97
N LYS A 148 2.59 -0.24 18.13
CA LYS A 148 2.73 0.89 19.05
C LYS A 148 3.71 1.95 18.53
N SER A 149 4.83 1.52 17.95
CA SER A 149 5.87 2.43 17.46
C SER A 149 5.46 3.12 16.16
N VAL A 150 4.69 2.47 15.27
CA VAL A 150 4.29 3.12 14.01
C VAL A 150 3.40 4.36 14.23
N TYR A 151 2.60 4.35 15.30
CA TYR A 151 1.82 5.52 15.73
C TYR A 151 2.56 6.38 16.77
N GLY A 152 3.45 5.80 17.58
CA GLY A 152 4.25 6.53 18.58
C GLY A 152 5.38 7.38 17.97
N ASP A 153 5.97 6.91 16.88
CA ASP A 153 7.03 7.58 16.13
C ASP A 153 6.47 8.46 14.99
N PHE A 154 5.19 8.80 15.05
CA PHE A 154 4.50 9.52 13.98
C PHE A 154 5.20 10.83 13.58
N LEU A 155 5.75 11.54 14.56
CA LEU A 155 6.51 12.79 14.39
C LEU A 155 8.00 12.63 14.68
N ARG A 156 8.46 11.44 15.06
CA ARG A 156 9.84 11.20 15.48
C ARG A 156 10.64 10.63 14.32
N TRP A 157 11.88 11.09 14.20
CA TRP A 157 12.85 10.49 13.29
C TRP A 157 13.33 9.17 13.89
N ARG A 158 13.67 8.25 13.00
CA ARG A 158 14.12 6.91 13.34
C ARG A 158 15.64 6.80 13.43
#